data_AF-A0A918DJR3-F1
#
_entry.id   AF-A0A918DJR3-F1
#
_cell.length_a   1.000
_cell.length_b   1.000
_cell.length_c   1.000
_cell.angle_alpha   90.00
_cell.angle_beta   90.00
_cell.angle_gamma   90.00
#
_symmetry.space_group_name_H-M   'P 1'
#
loop_
_entity.id
_entity.type
_entity.pdbx_description
1 polymer ?
#
loop_
_entity_poly.entity_id
_entity_poly.type
_entity_poly.pdbx_seq_one_letter_code
_entity_poly.pdbx_strand_id
1 'polypeptide(L)'
;MLLTISTTARPATDLGFLLHKHPDRVQEFGQSFGTATVFYPEAGERRCTAALLLDVDPIALARSRGKGSPDFSLSQYVNDRPYAASSLLAVALADVFRTARAGRCAARPELPGTPLPLEIGLPALPCRGGPELAGRLFEPLGWTVSAQAVPLDEGFPEWGDSRYVRLSLSGTVRLADALNHLYVLLPVLDDAKHYWIAPDEVDKLVRAGGGWLRGHPERGLISRRYLGRRWALARTALARLAELGDEPEERLEPAVAEEPAAGETAADELAAAAGSWPARDRPDDGPRDGEVPDRGTGDAGDGEAEPKARPLAVQRREAVLRTLEDLGAVSVIDLGCGQGALVGALLATPRFARVAGMDVSAMALTIAARKLRPERMPDSKRARLTLFQGALTYTDKRLSGYDAAVLMEVVEHVDPPRLAALERVVFGHARPEHVIVTTPNIEYNVRYEFLTGLRHPDHRFEWTRAEFAGWAARVAGEHGYRVTLRPVGEEDPEVGPPTQMGVFTRDQRS
;
A
#
# COMPACT_ATOMS: atom_id res chain seq x y z
N MET A 1 15.95 13.12 -12.43
CA MET A 1 14.74 13.88 -12.01
C MET A 1 15.12 15.19 -11.32
N LEU A 2 14.34 16.26 -11.48
CA LEU A 2 14.63 17.57 -10.88
C LEU A 2 13.41 18.10 -10.10
N LEU A 3 13.67 18.65 -8.91
CA LEU A 3 12.78 19.51 -8.15
C LEU A 3 13.51 20.82 -7.85
N THR A 4 12.88 21.96 -8.09
CA THR A 4 13.37 23.27 -7.63
C THR A 4 12.43 23.85 -6.59
N ILE A 5 12.99 24.53 -5.59
CA ILE A 5 12.27 25.27 -4.55
C ILE A 5 12.90 26.65 -4.50
N SER A 6 12.13 27.68 -4.81
CA SER A 6 12.58 29.06 -4.84
C SER A 6 11.79 29.91 -3.85
N THR A 7 12.42 30.95 -3.30
CA THR A 7 11.72 31.95 -2.49
C THR A 7 12.27 33.34 -2.76
N THR A 8 11.42 34.34 -2.54
CA THR A 8 11.75 35.77 -2.55
C THR A 8 11.56 36.42 -1.18
N ALA A 9 11.36 35.62 -0.12
CA ALA A 9 11.43 36.08 1.26
C ALA A 9 12.77 36.79 1.51
N ARG A 10 12.85 37.74 2.44
CA ARG A 10 14.08 38.50 2.68
C ARG A 10 14.64 38.23 4.08
N PRO A 11 15.92 37.83 4.20
CA PRO A 11 16.84 37.49 3.11
C PRO A 11 16.52 36.12 2.49
N ALA A 12 16.54 36.00 1.16
CA ALA A 12 16.09 34.75 0.50
C ALA A 12 17.03 33.57 0.76
N THR A 13 18.29 33.86 1.08
CA THR A 13 19.30 32.89 1.50
C THR A 13 18.90 32.12 2.77
N ASP A 14 17.92 32.60 3.54
CA ASP A 14 17.36 31.87 4.69
C ASP A 14 16.76 30.51 4.31
N LEU A 15 16.43 30.32 3.03
CA LEU A 15 16.08 29.01 2.48
C LEU A 15 17.15 27.94 2.75
N GLY A 16 18.44 28.31 2.78
CA GLY A 16 19.55 27.42 3.12
C GLY A 16 19.46 26.87 4.54
N PHE A 17 19.20 27.75 5.51
CA PHE A 17 19.01 27.36 6.91
C PHE A 17 17.78 26.48 7.08
N LEU A 18 16.67 26.85 6.45
CA LEU A 18 15.42 26.11 6.53
C LEU A 18 15.51 24.70 5.92
N LEU A 19 16.25 24.53 4.82
CA LEU A 19 16.49 23.22 4.19
C LEU A 19 17.64 22.44 4.84
N HIS A 20 18.39 23.05 5.75
CA HIS A 20 19.63 22.50 6.33
C HIS A 20 20.63 22.12 5.24
N LYS A 21 20.78 22.98 4.23
CA LYS A 21 21.73 22.83 3.12
C LYS A 21 22.39 24.18 2.87
N HIS A 22 23.72 24.19 2.94
CA HIS A 22 24.49 25.41 2.74
C HIS A 22 24.52 25.77 1.24
N PRO A 23 24.19 27.01 0.84
CA PRO A 23 24.16 27.43 -0.57
C PRO A 23 25.48 27.19 -1.32
N ASP A 24 26.62 27.45 -0.66
CA ASP A 24 27.96 27.27 -1.27
C ASP A 24 28.45 25.81 -1.31
N ARG A 25 27.63 24.84 -0.92
CA ARG A 25 28.01 23.42 -0.90
C ARG A 25 27.05 22.58 -1.72
N VAL A 26 27.60 21.94 -2.76
CA VAL A 26 26.95 20.81 -3.41
C VAL A 26 27.06 19.61 -2.46
N GLN A 27 25.93 18.95 -2.19
CA GLN A 27 25.86 17.82 -1.27
C GLN A 27 25.20 16.62 -1.96
N GLU A 28 25.80 15.45 -1.81
CA GLU A 28 25.33 14.21 -2.39
C GLU A 28 24.87 13.24 -1.32
N PHE A 29 23.76 12.55 -1.58
CA PHE A 29 23.13 11.61 -0.67
C PHE A 29 22.87 10.31 -1.41
N GLY A 30 23.51 9.22 -0.96
CA GLY A 30 23.29 7.89 -1.52
C GLY A 30 21.86 7.41 -1.26
N GLN A 31 21.22 6.87 -2.28
CA GLN A 31 19.90 6.25 -2.23
C GLN A 31 20.02 4.80 -2.71
N SER A 32 19.10 3.93 -2.26
CA SER A 32 19.07 2.52 -2.72
C SER A 32 18.90 2.33 -4.23
N PHE A 33 18.52 3.39 -4.94
CA PHE A 33 18.23 3.42 -6.37
C PHE A 33 19.04 4.48 -7.14
N GLY A 34 20.05 5.12 -6.52
CA GLY A 34 20.85 6.15 -7.18
C GLY A 34 21.41 7.20 -6.22
N THR A 35 21.62 8.43 -6.69
CA THR A 35 22.20 9.53 -5.91
C THR A 35 21.32 10.77 -5.99
N ALA A 36 21.03 11.36 -4.83
CA ALA A 36 20.35 12.63 -4.73
C ALA A 36 21.36 13.75 -4.46
N THR A 37 21.41 14.75 -5.32
CA THR A 37 22.31 15.91 -5.20
C THR A 37 21.51 17.16 -4.90
N VAL A 38 21.93 17.90 -3.87
CA VAL A 38 21.39 19.22 -3.55
C VAL A 38 22.41 20.30 -3.87
N PHE A 39 21.97 21.32 -4.60
CA PHE A 39 22.77 22.49 -4.92
C PHE A 39 21.87 23.72 -5.10
N TYR A 40 22.48 24.91 -5.13
CA TYR A 40 21.78 26.17 -5.24
C TYR A 40 22.15 26.86 -6.55
N PRO A 41 21.35 26.73 -7.62
CA PRO A 41 21.60 27.45 -8.87
C PRO A 41 21.53 28.97 -8.71
N GLU A 42 20.85 29.47 -7.69
CA GLU A 42 20.77 30.89 -7.35
C GLU A 42 20.70 31.07 -5.84
N ALA A 43 21.55 31.92 -5.26
CA ALA A 43 21.54 32.24 -3.84
C ALA A 43 21.89 33.72 -3.62
N GLY A 44 20.89 34.59 -3.75
CA GLY A 44 21.03 36.02 -3.49
C GLY A 44 20.04 36.50 -2.42
N GLU A 45 20.19 37.75 -1.99
CA GLU A 45 19.30 38.33 -0.96
C GLU A 45 17.83 38.44 -1.41
N ARG A 46 17.60 38.62 -2.70
CA ARG A 46 16.27 38.87 -3.29
C ARG A 46 15.58 37.60 -3.79
N ARG A 47 16.35 36.58 -4.14
CA ARG A 47 15.86 35.30 -4.62
C ARG A 47 16.90 34.22 -4.31
N CYS A 48 16.41 33.09 -3.84
CA CYS A 48 17.22 31.91 -3.58
C CYS A 48 16.46 30.70 -4.11
N THR A 49 17.16 29.83 -4.84
CA THR A 49 16.62 28.62 -5.45
C THR A 49 17.48 27.45 -5.03
N ALA A 50 16.88 26.48 -4.35
CA ALA A 50 17.47 25.17 -4.10
C ALA A 50 17.00 24.18 -5.17
N ALA A 51 17.88 23.29 -5.61
CA ALA A 51 17.58 22.20 -6.52
C ALA A 51 17.87 20.86 -5.83
N LEU A 52 16.94 19.92 -5.95
CA LEU A 52 17.13 18.50 -5.65
C LEU A 52 17.12 17.73 -6.98
N LEU A 53 18.29 17.26 -7.38
CA LEU A 53 18.49 16.43 -8.56
C LEU A 53 18.66 14.99 -8.12
N LEU A 54 17.76 14.10 -8.54
CA LEU A 54 17.88 12.67 -8.29
C LEU A 54 18.33 11.98 -9.58
N ASP A 55 19.54 11.45 -9.56
CA ASP A 55 20.08 10.57 -10.60
C ASP A 55 19.82 9.13 -10.19
N VAL A 56 19.09 8.39 -11.02
CA VAL A 56 18.70 7.00 -10.74
C VAL A 56 19.59 6.09 -11.55
N ASP A 57 20.19 5.10 -10.90
CA ASP A 57 20.90 4.03 -11.60
C ASP A 57 19.87 3.01 -12.11
N PRO A 58 19.59 2.96 -13.43
CA PRO A 58 18.60 2.03 -13.98
C PRO A 58 19.02 0.57 -13.81
N ILE A 59 20.32 0.29 -13.74
CA ILE A 59 20.87 -1.06 -13.58
C ILE A 59 20.69 -1.51 -12.13
N ALA A 60 21.04 -0.66 -11.15
CA ALA A 60 20.79 -0.96 -9.74
C ALA A 60 19.29 -1.10 -9.46
N LEU A 61 18.45 -0.25 -10.06
CA LEU A 61 17.01 -0.33 -9.93
C LEU A 61 16.43 -1.62 -10.53
N ALA A 62 16.94 -2.08 -11.68
CA ALA A 62 16.55 -3.36 -12.27
C ALA A 62 16.99 -4.55 -11.38
N ARG A 63 18.21 -4.50 -10.82
CA ARG A 63 18.80 -5.57 -9.98
C ARG A 63 18.24 -5.65 -8.56
N SER A 64 17.74 -4.54 -8.01
CA SER A 64 17.12 -4.48 -6.68
C SER A 64 15.74 -5.15 -6.63
N ARG A 65 15.13 -5.47 -7.79
CA ARG A 65 14.04 -6.42 -7.85
C ARG A 65 14.59 -7.82 -7.56
N GLY A 66 14.10 -8.46 -6.50
CA GLY A 66 14.53 -9.80 -6.12
C GLY A 66 14.47 -10.79 -7.31
N LYS A 67 15.35 -11.81 -7.27
CA LYS A 67 15.65 -12.87 -8.28
C LYS A 67 14.46 -13.66 -8.90
N GLY A 68 13.22 -13.18 -8.82
CA GLY A 68 12.01 -13.84 -9.33
C GLY A 68 11.08 -12.92 -10.14
N SER A 69 11.56 -11.78 -10.64
CA SER A 69 10.87 -11.05 -11.72
C SER A 69 11.31 -11.65 -13.05
N PRO A 70 10.44 -11.90 -14.05
CA PRO A 70 10.88 -12.45 -15.33
C PRO A 70 11.89 -11.50 -15.99
N ASP A 71 13.09 -12.03 -16.26
CA ASP A 71 14.30 -11.31 -16.72
C ASP A 71 14.23 -10.71 -18.15
N PHE A 72 13.06 -10.68 -18.78
CA PHE A 72 12.98 -10.52 -20.25
C PHE A 72 11.91 -9.55 -20.76
N SER A 73 11.73 -8.38 -20.14
CA SER A 73 11.03 -7.28 -20.82
C SER A 73 11.94 -6.07 -21.01
N LEU A 74 12.08 -5.59 -22.26
CA LEU A 74 12.85 -4.40 -22.62
C LEU A 74 12.49 -3.19 -21.73
N SER A 75 11.23 -3.11 -21.29
CA SER A 75 10.69 -2.11 -20.36
C SER A 75 11.34 -2.10 -18.97
N GLN A 76 12.13 -3.11 -18.59
CA GLN A 76 12.90 -3.08 -17.34
C GLN A 76 14.19 -2.27 -17.45
N TYR A 77 14.79 -2.24 -18.65
CA TYR A 77 16.04 -1.54 -18.92
C TYR A 77 15.79 -0.17 -19.56
N VAL A 78 14.79 -0.07 -20.43
CA VAL A 78 14.36 1.16 -21.07
C VAL A 78 13.02 1.56 -20.49
N ASN A 79 13.05 2.45 -19.51
CA ASN A 79 11.85 3.07 -18.94
C ASN A 79 12.14 4.50 -18.52
N ASP A 80 11.07 5.21 -18.22
CA ASP A 80 11.04 6.62 -17.86
C ASP A 80 11.39 6.90 -16.39
N ARG A 81 11.55 5.87 -15.55
CA ARG A 81 11.75 6.05 -14.10
C ARG A 81 12.95 6.92 -13.72
N PRO A 82 14.10 6.87 -14.42
CA PRO A 82 15.22 7.75 -14.09
C PRO A 82 14.94 9.25 -14.34
N TYR A 83 13.96 9.53 -15.18
CA TYR A 83 13.72 10.87 -15.73
C TYR A 83 12.46 11.52 -15.14
N ALA A 84 11.46 10.72 -14.79
CA ALA A 84 10.16 11.13 -14.29
C ALA A 84 10.15 11.38 -12.76
N ALA A 85 9.72 12.57 -12.32
CA ALA A 85 9.58 13.00 -10.92
C ALA A 85 8.51 12.18 -10.15
N SER A 86 8.82 10.92 -9.90
CA SER A 86 7.93 9.86 -9.43
C SER A 86 7.96 9.70 -7.91
N SER A 87 7.37 8.62 -7.41
CA SER A 87 7.50 8.19 -6.01
C SER A 87 8.95 8.09 -5.50
N LEU A 88 9.95 7.87 -6.37
CA LEU A 88 11.38 7.87 -6.00
C LEU A 88 11.87 9.26 -5.54
N LEU A 89 11.41 10.32 -6.20
CA LEU A 89 11.74 11.68 -5.82
C LEU A 89 11.15 12.05 -4.46
N ALA A 90 9.93 11.56 -4.16
CA ALA A 90 9.32 11.74 -2.85
C ALA A 90 10.13 11.06 -1.74
N VAL A 91 10.68 9.87 -1.99
CA VAL A 91 11.57 9.18 -1.03
C VAL A 91 12.87 9.97 -0.83
N ALA A 92 13.53 10.40 -1.90
CA ALA A 92 14.75 11.21 -1.80
C ALA A 92 14.49 12.53 -1.05
N LEU A 93 13.39 13.22 -1.36
CA LEU A 93 12.95 14.43 -0.66
C LEU A 93 12.75 14.18 0.84
N ALA A 94 12.13 13.07 1.21
CA ALA A 94 11.85 12.73 2.60
C ALA A 94 13.12 12.50 3.42
N ASP A 95 14.13 11.90 2.79
CA ASP A 95 15.42 11.62 3.41
C ASP A 95 16.28 12.88 3.50
N VAL A 96 16.50 13.56 2.37
CA VAL A 96 17.38 14.73 2.23
C VAL A 96 16.89 15.94 3.03
N PHE A 97 15.57 16.16 3.07
CA PHE A 97 14.95 17.31 3.75
C PHE A 97 14.18 16.90 5.03
N ARG A 98 14.61 15.81 5.68
CA ARG A 98 13.97 15.27 6.89
C ARG A 98 13.73 16.32 7.99
N THR A 99 14.75 17.12 8.32
CA THR A 99 14.65 18.13 9.39
C THR A 99 13.73 19.29 9.01
N ALA A 100 13.81 19.75 7.75
CA ALA A 100 12.97 20.81 7.22
C ALA A 100 11.49 20.40 7.20
N ARG A 101 11.19 19.16 6.80
CA ARG A 101 9.84 18.57 6.82
C ARG A 101 9.22 18.50 8.22
N ALA A 102 10.06 18.37 9.24
CA ALA A 102 9.61 18.37 10.63
C ALA A 102 9.44 19.79 11.20
N GLY A 103 9.63 20.84 10.39
CA GLY A 103 9.48 22.23 10.82
C GLY A 103 10.52 22.68 11.84
N ARG A 104 11.73 22.09 11.83
CA ARG A 104 12.79 22.43 12.78
C ARG A 104 13.92 23.21 12.11
N CYS A 105 14.40 24.27 12.76
CA CYS A 105 15.60 25.00 12.37
C CYS A 105 16.27 25.59 13.61
N ALA A 106 17.35 24.99 14.11
CA ALA A 106 18.04 25.49 15.31
C ALA A 106 18.79 26.81 15.06
N ALA A 107 19.32 27.00 13.85
CA ALA A 107 20.06 28.21 13.49
C ALA A 107 19.16 29.45 13.38
N ARG A 108 17.88 29.26 13.01
CA ARG A 108 16.87 30.32 12.86
C ARG A 108 15.50 29.81 13.35
N PRO A 109 15.28 29.75 14.68
CA PRO A 109 14.09 29.13 15.28
C PRO A 109 12.76 29.80 14.91
N GLU A 110 12.80 31.07 14.53
CA GLU A 110 11.63 31.88 14.19
C GLU A 110 11.05 31.57 12.80
N LEU A 111 11.86 31.07 11.88
CA LEU A 111 11.49 30.94 10.47
C LEU A 111 10.59 29.75 10.12
N PRO A 112 10.72 28.53 10.70
CA PRO A 112 9.94 27.37 10.26
C PRO A 112 8.43 27.54 10.38
N GLY A 113 7.97 28.32 11.36
CA GLY A 113 6.55 28.63 11.56
C GLY A 113 6.00 29.69 10.61
N THR A 114 6.85 30.41 9.88
CA THR A 114 6.44 31.53 9.04
C THR A 114 6.11 31.06 7.62
N PRO A 115 4.94 31.42 7.07
CA PRO A 115 4.63 31.22 5.65
C PRO A 115 5.58 32.03 4.77
N LEU A 116 6.11 31.40 3.72
CA LEU A 116 7.04 32.02 2.77
C LEU A 116 6.42 32.05 1.38
N PRO A 117 6.69 33.09 0.56
CA PRO A 117 6.41 33.03 -0.87
C PRO A 117 7.33 31.97 -1.50
N LEU A 118 6.76 30.84 -1.89
CA LEU A 118 7.46 29.70 -2.47
C LEU A 118 7.04 29.50 -3.91
N GLU A 119 8.01 29.18 -4.76
CA GLU A 119 7.83 28.72 -6.13
C GLU A 119 8.48 27.34 -6.29
N ILE A 120 7.70 26.34 -6.71
CA ILE A 120 8.17 24.96 -6.87
C ILE A 120 8.08 24.57 -8.34
N GLY A 121 9.18 24.05 -8.89
CA GLY A 121 9.26 23.59 -10.28
C GLY A 121 9.52 22.10 -10.40
N LEU A 122 8.70 21.41 -11.20
CA LEU A 122 8.81 20.00 -11.54
C LEU A 122 8.64 19.84 -13.06
N PRO A 123 9.74 19.74 -13.83
CA PRO A 123 9.69 19.80 -15.29
C PRO A 123 9.05 18.56 -15.95
N ALA A 124 9.10 17.41 -15.29
CA ALA A 124 8.60 16.14 -15.81
C ALA A 124 7.95 15.31 -14.69
N LEU A 125 6.68 15.58 -14.40
CA LEU A 125 5.90 14.88 -13.38
C LEU A 125 4.92 13.90 -14.02
N PRO A 126 5.02 12.57 -13.78
CA PRO A 126 3.96 11.65 -14.18
C PRO A 126 2.66 12.02 -13.48
N CYS A 127 1.60 12.27 -14.26
CA CYS A 127 0.29 12.65 -13.76
C CYS A 127 -0.80 11.80 -14.42
N ARG A 128 -1.11 10.66 -13.79
CA ARG A 128 -2.19 9.77 -14.23
C ARG A 128 -3.54 10.36 -13.84
N GLY A 129 -4.05 11.21 -14.71
CA GLY A 129 -5.26 12.01 -14.48
C GLY A 129 -5.21 13.38 -15.15
N GLY A 130 -4.12 13.69 -15.85
CA GLY A 130 -3.98 14.93 -16.62
C GLY A 130 -3.64 16.16 -15.77
N PRO A 131 -3.39 17.30 -16.40
CA PRO A 131 -3.10 18.56 -15.72
C PRO A 131 -4.15 18.96 -14.68
N GLU A 132 -5.42 18.66 -14.93
CA GLU A 132 -6.56 19.02 -14.08
C GLU A 132 -6.49 18.35 -12.70
N LEU A 133 -5.95 17.13 -12.64
CA LEU A 133 -5.74 16.43 -11.38
C LEU A 133 -4.73 17.16 -10.50
N ALA A 134 -3.67 17.74 -11.07
CA ALA A 134 -2.70 18.51 -10.30
C ALA A 134 -3.35 19.74 -9.65
N GLY A 135 -4.23 20.44 -10.39
CA GLY A 135 -5.04 21.54 -9.85
C GLY A 135 -5.87 21.10 -8.65
N ARG A 136 -6.70 20.05 -8.82
CA ARG A 136 -7.55 19.50 -7.74
C ARG A 136 -6.80 19.08 -6.47
N LEU A 137 -5.52 18.71 -6.58
CA LEU A 137 -4.71 18.26 -5.45
C LEU A 137 -3.92 19.38 -4.77
N PHE A 138 -3.51 20.42 -5.49
CA PHE A 138 -2.66 21.48 -4.94
C PHE A 138 -3.41 22.80 -4.69
N GLU A 139 -4.42 23.16 -5.49
CA GLU A 139 -5.18 24.41 -5.29
C GLU A 139 -5.85 24.50 -3.91
N PRO A 140 -6.49 23.43 -3.37
CA PRO A 140 -7.10 23.48 -2.03
C PRO A 140 -6.08 23.70 -0.89
N LEU A 141 -4.78 23.54 -1.17
CA LEU A 141 -3.69 23.72 -0.22
C LEU A 141 -3.08 25.13 -0.27
N GLY A 142 -3.69 26.05 -1.05
CA GLY A 142 -3.24 27.43 -1.17
C GLY A 142 -2.20 27.66 -2.27
N TRP A 143 -2.05 26.72 -3.21
CA TRP A 143 -1.19 26.89 -4.37
C TRP A 143 -1.94 27.48 -5.55
N THR A 144 -1.28 28.40 -6.25
CA THR A 144 -1.57 28.68 -7.66
C THR A 144 -0.86 27.61 -8.49
N VAL A 145 -1.62 26.87 -9.30
CA VAL A 145 -1.11 25.72 -10.06
C VAL A 145 -1.03 26.07 -11.54
N SER A 146 0.14 25.83 -12.13
CA SER A 146 0.33 25.80 -13.58
C SER A 146 0.80 24.40 -13.97
N ALA A 147 -0.09 23.63 -14.58
CA ALA A 147 0.20 22.28 -15.07
C ALA A 147 -0.03 22.25 -16.59
N GLN A 148 1.01 21.89 -17.34
CA GLN A 148 0.95 21.79 -18.80
C GLN A 148 1.34 20.37 -19.21
N ALA A 149 0.51 19.72 -20.03
CA ALA A 149 0.85 18.43 -20.59
C ALA A 149 2.11 18.56 -21.47
N VAL A 150 3.00 17.58 -21.36
CA VAL A 150 4.21 17.50 -22.19
C VAL A 150 3.88 16.64 -23.41
N PRO A 151 4.08 17.09 -24.66
CA PRO A 151 3.84 16.27 -25.84
C PRO A 151 4.70 15.00 -25.81
N LEU A 152 4.22 13.90 -26.39
CA LEU A 152 5.03 12.68 -26.52
C LEU A 152 6.29 12.92 -27.34
N ASP A 153 6.14 13.66 -28.44
CA ASP A 153 7.23 14.08 -29.31
C ASP A 153 6.83 15.38 -30.04
N GLU A 154 7.66 16.42 -29.96
CA GLU A 154 7.40 17.70 -30.63
C GLU A 154 7.47 17.58 -32.16
N GLY A 155 8.21 16.61 -32.68
CA GLY A 155 8.31 16.31 -34.11
C GLY A 155 7.13 15.52 -34.68
N PHE A 156 6.32 14.89 -33.81
CA PHE A 156 5.15 14.09 -34.20
C PHE A 156 3.91 14.49 -33.37
N PRO A 157 3.32 15.68 -33.60
CA PRO A 157 2.19 16.18 -32.83
C PRO A 157 0.96 15.25 -32.85
N GLU A 158 0.80 14.44 -33.89
CA GLU A 158 -0.28 13.47 -34.04
C GLU A 158 -0.24 12.34 -33.00
N TRP A 159 0.89 12.12 -32.32
CA TRP A 159 0.97 11.16 -31.21
C TRP A 159 0.29 11.68 -29.94
N GLY A 160 0.05 13.00 -29.86
CA GLY A 160 -0.63 13.65 -28.75
C GLY A 160 0.24 13.81 -27.50
N ASP A 161 -0.42 14.10 -26.39
CA ASP A 161 0.24 14.38 -25.13
C ASP A 161 0.74 13.12 -24.42
N SER A 162 1.88 13.24 -23.77
CA SER A 162 2.38 12.22 -22.86
C SER A 162 1.59 12.25 -21.54
N ARG A 163 1.82 11.24 -20.69
CA ARG A 163 1.31 11.22 -19.31
C ARG A 163 2.04 12.17 -18.35
N TYR A 164 3.01 12.94 -18.85
CA TYR A 164 3.82 13.84 -18.06
C TYR A 164 3.26 15.26 -18.12
N VAL A 165 3.37 15.95 -17.00
CA VAL A 165 3.07 17.37 -16.91
C VAL A 165 4.30 18.14 -16.45
N ARG A 166 4.49 19.33 -17.00
CA ARG A 166 5.34 20.37 -16.43
C ARG A 166 4.51 21.08 -15.38
N LEU A 167 4.91 20.95 -14.12
CA LEU A 167 4.19 21.53 -12.98
C LEU A 167 5.01 22.69 -12.38
N SER A 168 4.35 23.84 -12.22
CA SER A 168 4.81 24.95 -11.39
C SER A 168 3.75 25.26 -10.33
N LEU A 169 4.20 25.40 -9.08
CA LEU A 169 3.35 25.79 -7.95
C LEU A 169 3.88 27.09 -7.37
N SER A 170 3.01 28.07 -7.17
CA SER A 170 3.35 29.33 -6.50
C SER A 170 2.37 29.62 -5.38
N GLY A 171 2.85 29.94 -4.18
CA GLY A 171 1.98 30.18 -3.03
C GLY A 171 2.74 30.64 -1.79
N THR A 172 1.99 31.18 -0.82
CA THR A 172 2.54 31.61 0.47
C THR A 172 2.22 30.56 1.53
N VAL A 173 3.17 29.66 1.80
CA VAL A 173 2.98 28.51 2.71
C VAL A 173 4.24 28.26 3.53
N ARG A 174 4.13 27.53 4.66
CA ARG A 174 5.32 27.11 5.42
C ARG A 174 6.11 26.09 4.60
N LEU A 175 7.44 26.16 4.66
CA LEU A 175 8.31 25.22 3.93
C LEU A 175 8.05 23.76 4.31
N ALA A 176 7.82 23.49 5.60
CA ALA A 176 7.50 22.16 6.09
C ALA A 176 6.21 21.61 5.44
N ASP A 177 5.18 22.44 5.33
CA ASP A 177 3.92 22.05 4.67
C ASP A 177 4.16 21.78 3.19
N ALA A 178 4.87 22.66 2.48
CA ALA A 178 5.20 22.48 1.07
C ALA A 178 5.92 21.15 0.79
N LEU A 179 6.93 20.81 1.60
CA LEU A 179 7.65 19.55 1.47
C LEU A 179 6.77 18.34 1.80
N ASN A 180 5.85 18.45 2.77
CA ASN A 180 4.92 17.38 3.10
C ASN A 180 3.81 17.22 2.05
N HIS A 181 3.33 18.30 1.43
CA HIS A 181 2.43 18.26 0.28
C HIS A 181 3.08 17.48 -0.86
N LEU A 182 4.31 17.81 -1.25
CA LEU A 182 5.06 17.09 -2.28
C LEU A 182 5.28 15.61 -1.91
N TYR A 183 5.71 15.34 -0.68
CA TYR A 183 5.95 13.98 -0.21
C TYR A 183 4.71 13.08 -0.34
N VAL A 184 3.52 13.61 -0.05
CA VAL A 184 2.26 12.85 -0.14
C VAL A 184 1.71 12.83 -1.57
N LEU A 185 1.76 13.95 -2.29
CA LEU A 185 1.03 14.09 -3.55
C LEU A 185 1.80 13.58 -4.78
N LEU A 186 3.14 13.58 -4.77
CA LEU A 186 3.92 13.02 -5.89
C LEU A 186 3.59 11.53 -6.14
N PRO A 187 3.55 10.63 -5.13
CA PRO A 187 3.09 9.25 -5.34
C PRO A 187 1.63 9.12 -5.78
N VAL A 188 0.77 10.08 -5.42
CA VAL A 188 -0.67 10.09 -5.79
C VAL A 188 -0.86 10.45 -7.27
N LEU A 189 -0.06 11.38 -7.77
CA LEU A 189 -0.06 11.80 -9.18
C LEU A 189 0.55 10.72 -10.08
N ASP A 190 1.62 10.07 -9.62
CA ASP A 190 2.28 8.96 -10.31
C ASP A 190 1.36 7.72 -10.44
N ASP A 191 0.58 7.41 -9.38
CA ASP A 191 -0.36 6.27 -9.31
C ASP A 191 0.30 4.94 -9.76
N ALA A 192 1.60 4.81 -9.47
CA ALA A 192 2.47 3.68 -9.75
C ALA A 192 3.55 3.54 -8.67
N LYS A 193 3.19 3.18 -7.43
CA LYS A 193 4.19 2.94 -6.38
C LYS A 193 5.11 1.77 -6.76
N HIS A 194 6.43 2.02 -6.76
CA HIS A 194 7.45 1.06 -7.19
C HIS A 194 8.05 0.21 -6.05
N TYR A 195 7.56 0.38 -4.81
CA TYR A 195 7.97 -0.39 -3.64
C TYR A 195 6.76 -1.06 -2.95
N TRP A 196 7.03 -2.08 -2.13
CA TRP A 196 6.01 -2.76 -1.34
C TRP A 196 5.45 -1.82 -0.27
N ILE A 197 4.14 -1.59 -0.31
CA ILE A 197 3.42 -0.80 0.71
C ILE A 197 3.23 -1.68 1.95
N ALA A 198 3.93 -1.34 3.02
CA ALA A 198 3.82 -1.97 4.33
C ALA A 198 2.84 -1.17 5.24
N PRO A 199 2.34 -1.76 6.34
CA PRO A 199 1.35 -1.11 7.21
C PRO A 199 1.80 0.23 7.80
N ASP A 200 3.11 0.44 7.98
CA ASP A 200 3.74 1.69 8.43
C ASP A 200 3.54 2.85 7.45
N GLU A 201 3.18 2.59 6.19
CA GLU A 201 2.81 3.63 5.22
C GLU A 201 1.56 4.41 5.65
N VAL A 202 0.68 3.80 6.46
CA VAL A 202 -0.45 4.51 7.08
C VAL A 202 0.07 5.52 8.08
N ASP A 203 0.99 5.14 8.97
CA ASP A 203 1.59 6.05 9.95
C ASP A 203 2.33 7.21 9.26
N LYS A 204 3.03 6.92 8.16
CA LYS A 204 3.71 7.94 7.35
C LYS A 204 2.71 8.92 6.72
N LEU A 205 1.60 8.43 6.18
CA LEU A 205 0.55 9.28 5.62
C LEU A 205 -0.11 10.14 6.69
N VAL A 206 -0.47 9.56 7.83
CA VAL A 206 -1.07 10.29 8.95
C VAL A 206 -0.12 11.37 9.45
N ARG A 207 1.17 11.05 9.62
CA ARG A 207 2.18 12.03 10.07
C ARG A 207 2.39 13.16 9.07
N ALA A 208 2.54 12.84 7.78
CA ALA A 208 2.79 13.85 6.76
C ALA A 208 1.53 14.63 6.34
N GLY A 209 0.35 14.04 6.52
CA GLY A 209 -0.96 14.61 6.20
C GLY A 209 -1.66 15.26 7.40
N GLY A 210 -1.13 15.11 8.62
CA GLY A 210 -1.83 15.38 9.88
C GLY A 210 -2.38 16.80 10.05
N GLY A 211 -1.83 17.79 9.34
CA GLY A 211 -2.29 19.18 9.40
C GLY A 211 -3.26 19.62 8.29
N TRP A 212 -3.38 18.88 7.20
CA TRP A 212 -4.08 19.36 5.98
C TRP A 212 -4.96 18.31 5.31
N LEU A 213 -4.57 17.04 5.37
CA LEU A 213 -5.22 15.97 4.62
C LEU A 213 -6.67 15.73 5.09
N ARG A 214 -6.94 15.93 6.38
CA ARG A 214 -8.29 15.85 6.95
C ARG A 214 -9.27 16.82 6.27
N GLY A 215 -8.84 18.06 6.06
CA GLY A 215 -9.65 19.12 5.44
C GLY A 215 -9.66 19.07 3.91
N HIS A 216 -8.82 18.26 3.28
CA HIS A 216 -8.68 18.24 1.83
C HIS A 216 -9.93 17.66 1.14
N PRO A 217 -10.48 18.29 0.08
CA PRO A 217 -11.65 17.78 -0.63
C PRO A 217 -11.38 16.42 -1.28
N GLU A 218 -10.16 16.23 -1.79
CA GLU A 218 -9.71 14.96 -2.39
C GLU A 218 -9.12 13.94 -1.41
N ARG A 219 -9.35 14.08 -0.09
CA ARG A 219 -8.73 13.21 0.94
C ARG A 219 -8.91 11.71 0.69
N GLY A 220 -10.06 11.30 0.13
CA GLY A 220 -10.34 9.92 -0.24
C GLY A 220 -9.49 9.44 -1.41
N LEU A 221 -9.35 10.27 -2.45
CA LEU A 221 -8.51 9.99 -3.61
C LEU A 221 -7.03 9.90 -3.20
N ILE A 222 -6.56 10.86 -2.41
CA ILE A 222 -5.18 10.94 -1.91
C ILE A 222 -4.86 9.69 -1.10
N SER A 223 -5.67 9.38 -0.09
CA SER A 223 -5.44 8.21 0.78
C SER A 223 -5.45 6.90 -0.01
N ARG A 224 -6.40 6.76 -0.96
CA ARG A 224 -6.50 5.57 -1.82
C ARG A 224 -5.27 5.40 -2.69
N ARG A 225 -4.86 6.43 -3.44
CA ARG A 225 -3.70 6.31 -4.35
C ARG A 225 -2.39 6.21 -3.59
N TYR A 226 -2.22 6.97 -2.50
CA TYR A 226 -1.04 6.88 -1.66
C TYR A 226 -0.86 5.48 -1.09
N LEU A 227 -1.92 4.80 -0.67
CA LEU A 227 -1.83 3.45 -0.10
C LEU A 227 -1.98 2.35 -1.15
N GLY A 228 -1.70 2.67 -2.42
CA GLY A 228 -1.70 1.72 -3.55
C GLY A 228 -3.02 1.01 -3.73
N ARG A 229 -4.11 1.75 -3.54
CA ARG A 229 -5.51 1.32 -3.67
C ARG A 229 -5.91 0.21 -2.68
N ARG A 230 -5.15 0.03 -1.59
CA ARG A 230 -5.49 -0.91 -0.51
C ARG A 230 -6.53 -0.30 0.43
N TRP A 231 -7.79 -0.61 0.17
CA TRP A 231 -8.95 -0.06 0.88
C TRP A 231 -8.88 -0.13 2.41
N ALA A 232 -8.39 -1.25 2.96
CA ALA A 232 -8.24 -1.42 4.40
C ALA A 232 -7.28 -0.41 5.03
N LEU A 233 -6.14 -0.14 4.38
CA LEU A 233 -5.15 0.83 4.85
C LEU A 233 -5.68 2.27 4.70
N ALA A 234 -6.34 2.56 3.57
CA ALA A 234 -6.93 3.88 3.33
C ALA A 234 -7.99 4.24 4.37
N ARG A 235 -8.85 3.28 4.74
CA ARG A 235 -9.84 3.47 5.81
C ARG A 235 -9.18 3.66 7.17
N THR A 236 -8.15 2.89 7.51
CA THR A 236 -7.39 3.09 8.77
C THR A 236 -6.72 4.47 8.81
N ALA A 237 -6.15 4.93 7.70
CA ALA A 237 -5.56 6.27 7.61
C ALA A 237 -6.61 7.37 7.80
N LEU A 238 -7.76 7.28 7.11
CA LEU A 238 -8.85 8.24 7.24
C LEU A 238 -9.46 8.26 8.65
N ALA A 239 -9.64 7.08 9.28
CA ALA A 239 -10.12 6.98 10.65
C ALA A 239 -9.16 7.64 11.65
N ARG A 240 -7.85 7.36 11.54
CA ARG A 240 -6.83 7.99 12.39
C ARG A 240 -6.73 9.50 12.19
N LEU A 241 -6.87 9.99 10.95
CA LEU A 241 -6.94 11.43 10.66
C LEU A 241 -8.20 12.08 11.24
N ALA A 242 -9.30 11.31 11.38
CA ALA A 242 -10.53 11.76 12.04
C ALA A 242 -10.40 11.77 13.57
N GLU A 243 -9.68 10.82 14.16
CA GLU A 243 -9.41 10.73 15.61
C GLU A 243 -8.49 11.84 16.13
N LEU A 244 -7.55 12.34 15.32
CA LEU A 244 -6.63 13.44 15.67
C LEU A 244 -7.29 14.83 15.80
N GLY A 245 -8.63 14.90 15.87
CA GLY A 245 -9.40 16.15 15.76
C GLY A 245 -9.94 16.77 17.04
N ASP A 246 -9.89 16.06 18.17
CA ASP A 246 -10.57 16.48 19.40
C ASP A 246 -9.65 16.65 20.63
N GLU A 247 -8.32 16.63 20.46
CA GLU A 247 -7.38 16.85 21.57
C GLU A 247 -6.50 18.09 21.33
N PRO A 248 -6.40 19.03 22.29
CA PRO A 248 -5.39 20.07 22.23
C PRO A 248 -4.00 19.43 22.28
N GLU A 249 -3.09 19.97 21.47
CA GLU A 249 -1.68 19.60 21.27
C GLU A 249 -0.97 19.16 22.58
N GLU A 250 -1.11 17.89 22.96
CA GLU A 250 -0.39 17.33 24.10
C GLU A 250 1.05 17.00 23.71
N ARG A 251 1.93 17.78 24.33
CA ARG A 251 3.38 17.71 24.41
C ARG A 251 3.93 16.30 24.20
N LEU A 252 4.77 16.21 23.17
CA LEU A 252 5.70 15.13 22.91
C LEU A 252 6.52 14.79 24.17
N GLU A 253 6.25 13.63 24.78
CA GLU A 253 7.28 12.94 25.55
C GLU A 253 8.29 12.29 24.57
N PRO A 254 9.60 12.42 24.81
CA PRO A 254 10.62 11.92 23.91
C PRO A 254 10.67 10.38 23.96
N ALA A 255 10.79 9.75 22.80
CA ALA A 255 11.30 8.39 22.74
C ALA A 255 12.76 8.39 23.20
N VAL A 256 13.00 7.61 24.26
CA VAL A 256 14.26 7.18 24.88
C VAL A 256 15.52 7.50 24.06
N ALA A 257 16.46 8.21 24.69
CA ALA A 257 17.77 8.52 24.14
C ALA A 257 18.54 7.23 23.78
N GLU A 258 18.92 7.09 22.51
CA GLU A 258 20.03 6.22 22.13
C GLU A 258 21.32 6.87 22.66
N GLU A 259 22.01 6.16 23.54
CA GLU A 259 23.35 6.53 23.99
C GLU A 259 24.29 6.65 22.77
N PRO A 260 25.10 7.71 22.68
CA PRO A 260 26.05 7.85 21.59
C PRO A 260 27.20 6.85 21.77
N ALA A 261 27.48 6.08 20.71
CA ALA A 261 28.77 5.43 20.55
C ALA A 261 29.87 6.50 20.58
N ALA A 262 30.72 6.44 21.60
CA ALA A 262 31.83 7.34 21.81
C ALA A 262 33.02 7.03 20.88
N GLY A 263 33.68 8.10 20.41
CA GLY A 263 34.95 8.11 19.66
C GLY A 263 34.73 8.35 18.16
N GLU A 264 35.23 9.39 17.50
CA GLU A 264 36.49 10.13 17.69
C GLU A 264 36.28 11.61 17.29
N THR A 265 36.65 12.54 18.16
CA THR A 265 36.75 13.97 17.82
C THR A 265 38.20 14.32 17.55
N ALA A 266 38.45 14.90 16.37
CA ALA A 266 39.69 15.59 16.03
C ALA A 266 39.87 16.82 16.93
N ALA A 267 40.68 16.66 18.00
CA ALA A 267 41.26 17.76 18.76
C ALA A 267 42.40 17.22 19.65
N ASP A 268 43.47 16.69 19.04
CA ASP A 268 44.72 16.36 19.75
C ASP A 268 45.96 16.47 18.82
N GLU A 269 45.99 17.49 17.95
CA GLU A 269 47.24 18.09 17.49
C GLU A 269 47.49 19.36 18.31
N LEU A 270 47.85 19.21 19.59
CA LEU A 270 48.65 20.16 20.39
C LEU A 270 48.64 19.72 21.87
N ALA A 271 49.62 18.91 22.25
CA ALA A 271 50.39 18.99 23.51
C ALA A 271 50.82 17.60 24.00
N ALA A 272 52.01 17.20 23.56
CA ALA A 272 52.84 16.27 24.32
C ALA A 272 53.28 16.92 25.64
N ALA A 273 53.20 16.19 26.77
CA ALA A 273 54.29 16.05 27.76
C ALA A 273 53.81 15.38 29.07
N ALA A 274 54.50 14.28 29.44
CA ALA A 274 54.71 13.74 30.81
C ALA A 274 53.46 13.29 31.62
N GLY A 275 53.44 12.21 32.41
CA GLY A 275 54.42 11.24 32.89
C GLY A 275 53.76 10.38 34.01
N SER A 276 54.21 9.12 34.15
CA SER A 276 54.14 8.18 35.30
C SER A 276 52.84 7.97 36.15
N TRP A 277 52.26 6.74 36.08
CA TRP A 277 52.02 5.68 37.11
C TRP A 277 51.85 6.04 38.62
N PRO A 278 51.24 5.19 39.51
CA PRO A 278 50.29 4.06 39.37
C PRO A 278 49.21 3.87 40.51
N ALA A 279 48.30 2.88 40.29
CA ALA A 279 47.70 1.85 41.19
C ALA A 279 46.96 2.13 42.53
N ARG A 280 46.06 1.16 42.84
CA ARG A 280 45.38 0.75 44.12
C ARG A 280 44.00 1.38 44.40
N ASP A 281 42.98 0.71 44.95
CA ASP A 281 42.79 -0.64 45.52
C ASP A 281 41.27 -0.97 45.51
N ARG A 282 40.93 -2.26 45.52
CA ARG A 282 39.61 -2.81 45.95
C ARG A 282 39.67 -3.13 47.46
N PRO A 283 38.53 -3.27 48.16
CA PRO A 283 37.95 -4.62 48.35
C PRO A 283 36.40 -4.69 48.27
N ASP A 284 35.96 -5.92 47.92
CA ASP A 284 34.89 -6.80 48.48
C ASP A 284 33.82 -6.17 49.42
N ASP A 285 32.53 -6.54 49.39
CA ASP A 285 31.96 -7.77 49.99
C ASP A 285 30.56 -8.13 49.39
N GLY A 286 30.22 -9.43 49.33
CA GLY A 286 29.02 -10.02 48.68
C GLY A 286 27.67 -9.98 49.45
N PRO A 287 26.85 -11.06 49.38
CA PRO A 287 25.74 -11.24 48.42
C PRO A 287 24.34 -11.05 49.05
N ARG A 288 23.31 -10.87 48.21
CA ARG A 288 21.89 -10.85 48.65
C ARG A 288 21.00 -11.74 47.78
N ASP A 289 20.53 -12.81 48.39
CA ASP A 289 19.26 -13.48 48.08
C ASP A 289 18.08 -12.61 48.55
N GLY A 290 16.91 -12.74 47.93
CA GLY A 290 15.65 -12.24 48.51
C GLY A 290 14.59 -11.82 47.49
N GLU A 291 13.70 -12.76 47.18
CA GLU A 291 12.25 -12.64 47.01
C GLU A 291 11.65 -11.31 46.50
N VAL A 292 10.99 -11.42 45.34
CA VAL A 292 10.05 -10.41 44.82
C VAL A 292 8.65 -10.69 45.38
N PRO A 293 8.00 -9.76 46.11
CA PRO A 293 6.59 -9.90 46.44
C PRO A 293 5.69 -9.26 45.37
N ASP A 294 4.68 -10.05 45.03
CA ASP A 294 3.43 -9.73 44.35
C ASP A 294 2.71 -8.51 44.97
N ARG A 295 2.26 -7.59 44.11
CA ARG A 295 1.25 -6.58 44.44
C ARG A 295 0.37 -6.30 43.21
N GLY A 296 -0.84 -6.86 43.26
CA GLY A 296 -2.04 -6.03 43.37
C GLY A 296 -2.72 -5.68 42.05
N THR A 297 -3.72 -6.51 41.71
CA THR A 297 -4.81 -6.22 40.78
C THR A 297 -5.55 -4.94 41.17
N GLY A 298 -5.48 -3.92 40.31
CA GLY A 298 -6.34 -2.75 40.32
C GLY A 298 -7.40 -2.87 39.24
N ASP A 299 -8.64 -3.00 39.70
CA ASP A 299 -9.91 -2.92 38.97
C ASP A 299 -9.97 -1.65 38.10
N ALA A 300 -10.09 -1.84 36.78
CA ALA A 300 -10.33 -0.78 35.81
C ALA A 300 -11.62 -1.12 35.07
N GLY A 301 -12.63 -0.29 35.32
CA GLY A 301 -14.02 -0.52 34.94
C GLY A 301 -14.24 -0.80 33.46
N ASP A 302 -15.17 -1.73 33.23
CA ASP A 302 -15.74 -2.09 31.95
C ASP A 302 -16.44 -0.87 31.31
N GLY A 303 -15.70 -0.14 30.47
CA GLY A 303 -16.30 0.53 29.33
C GLY A 303 -16.51 -0.52 28.24
N GLU A 304 -17.72 -1.04 28.11
CA GLU A 304 -18.11 -1.93 27.01
C GLU A 304 -17.87 -1.22 25.67
N ALA A 305 -16.70 -1.44 25.07
CA ALA A 305 -16.43 -1.08 23.70
C ALA A 305 -17.36 -1.90 22.81
N GLU A 306 -18.23 -1.24 22.05
CA GLU A 306 -19.10 -1.89 21.07
C GLU A 306 -18.27 -2.85 20.19
N PRO A 307 -18.72 -4.10 19.99
CA PRO A 307 -17.94 -5.10 19.28
C PRO A 307 -17.73 -4.66 17.82
N LYS A 308 -16.48 -4.33 17.46
CA LYS A 308 -16.09 -3.97 16.09
C LYS A 308 -16.61 -5.04 15.11
N ALA A 309 -17.50 -4.63 14.20
CA ALA A 309 -18.11 -5.52 13.20
C ALA A 309 -17.03 -6.29 12.42
N ARG A 310 -17.18 -7.61 12.33
CA ARG A 310 -16.20 -8.49 11.69
C ARG A 310 -16.07 -8.16 10.19
N PRO A 311 -14.87 -8.12 9.61
CA PRO A 311 -14.71 -7.80 8.19
C PRO A 311 -15.45 -8.80 7.28
N LEU A 312 -16.14 -8.30 6.24
CA LEU A 312 -16.91 -9.13 5.29
C LEU A 312 -16.09 -10.28 4.67
N ALA A 313 -14.82 -10.04 4.33
CA ALA A 313 -13.93 -11.07 3.80
C ALA A 313 -13.68 -12.23 4.80
N VAL A 314 -13.71 -11.95 6.10
CA VAL A 314 -13.63 -12.99 7.15
C VAL A 314 -14.95 -13.75 7.22
N GLN A 315 -16.09 -13.04 7.28
CA GLN A 315 -17.42 -13.64 7.31
C GLN A 315 -17.65 -14.57 6.11
N ARG A 316 -17.22 -14.16 4.91
CA ARG A 316 -17.29 -14.97 3.68
C ARG A 316 -16.45 -16.22 3.77
N ARG A 317 -15.19 -16.11 4.18
CA ARG A 317 -14.31 -17.28 4.35
C ARG A 317 -14.89 -18.26 5.37
N GLU A 318 -15.41 -17.77 6.49
CA GLU A 318 -16.09 -18.60 7.48
C GLU A 318 -17.35 -19.28 6.92
N ALA A 319 -18.16 -18.57 6.14
CA ALA A 319 -19.35 -19.14 5.50
C ALA A 319 -18.99 -20.25 4.50
N VAL A 320 -17.93 -20.06 3.72
CA VAL A 320 -17.40 -21.09 2.82
C VAL A 320 -16.90 -22.31 3.60
N LEU A 321 -16.11 -22.10 4.67
CA LEU A 321 -15.59 -23.19 5.49
C LEU A 321 -16.71 -24.01 6.14
N ARG A 322 -17.71 -23.34 6.75
CA ARG A 322 -18.89 -24.02 7.31
C ARG A 322 -19.64 -24.82 6.25
N THR A 323 -19.82 -24.24 5.06
CA THR A 323 -20.50 -24.94 3.95
C THR A 323 -19.70 -26.18 3.50
N LEU A 324 -18.37 -26.09 3.40
CA LEU A 324 -17.53 -27.25 3.07
C LEU A 324 -17.61 -28.34 4.14
N GLU A 325 -17.71 -27.96 5.42
CA GLU A 325 -17.87 -28.89 6.54
C GLU A 325 -19.23 -29.58 6.53
N ASP A 326 -20.32 -28.83 6.30
CA ASP A 326 -21.69 -29.34 6.15
C ASP A 326 -21.80 -30.35 5.00
N LEU A 327 -21.12 -30.07 3.89
CA LEU A 327 -21.07 -30.94 2.71
C LEU A 327 -20.16 -32.16 2.91
N GLY A 328 -19.39 -32.22 4.00
CA GLY A 328 -18.51 -33.35 4.28
C GLY A 328 -17.28 -33.44 3.36
N ALA A 329 -16.88 -32.34 2.72
CA ALA A 329 -15.76 -32.34 1.77
C ALA A 329 -14.43 -32.69 2.46
N VAL A 330 -13.63 -33.55 1.83
CA VAL A 330 -12.30 -33.98 2.31
C VAL A 330 -11.20 -33.46 1.38
N SER A 331 -11.49 -33.34 0.09
CA SER A 331 -10.61 -32.79 -0.93
C SER A 331 -11.20 -31.50 -1.53
N VAL A 332 -10.46 -30.40 -1.41
CA VAL A 332 -10.93 -29.05 -1.81
C VAL A 332 -9.90 -28.38 -2.72
N ILE A 333 -10.38 -27.78 -3.81
CA ILE A 333 -9.59 -26.89 -4.67
C ILE A 333 -10.14 -25.46 -4.63
N ASP A 334 -9.27 -24.50 -4.31
CA ASP A 334 -9.52 -23.07 -4.35
C ASP A 334 -9.10 -22.52 -5.72
N LEU A 335 -10.08 -22.19 -6.56
CA LEU A 335 -9.90 -21.75 -7.94
C LEU A 335 -9.90 -20.22 -7.99
N GLY A 336 -8.73 -19.61 -8.16
CA GLY A 336 -8.53 -18.18 -7.91
C GLY A 336 -8.10 -17.89 -6.48
N CYS A 337 -7.15 -18.69 -5.95
CA CYS A 337 -6.80 -18.67 -4.53
C CYS A 337 -6.12 -17.39 -4.04
N GLY A 338 -5.72 -16.51 -4.97
CA GLY A 338 -5.05 -15.25 -4.68
C GLY A 338 -3.81 -15.46 -3.80
N GLN A 339 -3.76 -14.75 -2.68
CA GLN A 339 -2.65 -14.84 -1.72
C GLN A 339 -2.79 -16.01 -0.72
N GLY A 340 -3.68 -16.98 -0.98
CA GLY A 340 -3.80 -18.23 -0.22
C GLY A 340 -4.55 -18.11 1.11
N ALA A 341 -5.47 -17.15 1.25
CA ALA A 341 -6.17 -16.92 2.51
C ALA A 341 -7.14 -18.07 2.87
N LEU A 342 -7.91 -18.59 1.91
CA LEU A 342 -8.78 -19.75 2.12
C LEU A 342 -7.94 -21.03 2.22
N VAL A 343 -6.97 -21.22 1.33
CA VAL A 343 -6.00 -22.33 1.40
C VAL A 343 -5.37 -22.47 2.80
N GLY A 344 -4.93 -21.36 3.40
CA GLY A 344 -4.36 -21.36 4.75
C GLY A 344 -5.34 -21.83 5.83
N ALA A 345 -6.62 -21.41 5.71
CA ALA A 345 -7.67 -21.84 6.62
C ALA A 345 -8.03 -23.33 6.42
N LEU A 346 -8.11 -23.80 5.18
CA LEU A 346 -8.32 -25.22 4.86
C LEU A 346 -7.21 -26.10 5.45
N LEU A 347 -5.95 -25.66 5.37
CA LEU A 347 -4.83 -26.40 5.95
C LEU A 347 -4.84 -26.40 7.48
N ALA A 348 -5.46 -25.40 8.12
CA ALA A 348 -5.61 -25.36 9.58
C ALA A 348 -6.62 -26.40 10.09
N THR A 349 -7.61 -26.77 9.28
CA THR A 349 -8.61 -27.79 9.63
C THR A 349 -8.14 -29.19 9.20
N PRO A 350 -7.99 -30.16 10.12
CA PRO A 350 -7.45 -31.49 9.79
C PRO A 350 -8.29 -32.32 8.80
N ARG A 351 -9.61 -32.11 8.73
CA ARG A 351 -10.53 -32.86 7.86
C ARG A 351 -10.18 -32.74 6.37
N PHE A 352 -9.66 -31.59 5.93
CA PHE A 352 -9.33 -31.38 4.52
C PHE A 352 -8.01 -32.08 4.16
N ALA A 353 -8.08 -33.37 3.86
CA ALA A 353 -6.92 -34.22 3.60
C ALA A 353 -6.21 -33.91 2.26
N ARG A 354 -6.86 -33.21 1.33
CA ARG A 354 -6.24 -32.75 0.08
C ARG A 354 -6.69 -31.33 -0.23
N VAL A 355 -5.75 -30.39 -0.30
CA VAL A 355 -6.01 -28.97 -0.52
C VAL A 355 -5.18 -28.49 -1.71
N ALA A 356 -5.84 -27.92 -2.70
CA ALA A 356 -5.17 -27.24 -3.80
C ALA A 356 -5.54 -25.77 -3.87
N GLY A 357 -4.56 -24.93 -4.21
CA GLY A 357 -4.78 -23.54 -4.61
C GLY A 357 -4.29 -23.32 -6.03
N MET A 358 -5.17 -22.82 -6.90
CA MET A 358 -4.84 -22.44 -8.26
C MET A 358 -5.07 -20.94 -8.44
N ASP A 359 -4.16 -20.26 -9.14
CA ASP A 359 -4.39 -18.89 -9.59
C ASP A 359 -3.77 -18.66 -10.98
N VAL A 360 -4.32 -17.70 -11.73
CA VAL A 360 -3.75 -17.27 -13.02
C VAL A 360 -2.47 -16.45 -12.81
N SER A 361 -2.37 -15.77 -11.67
CA SER A 361 -1.24 -14.94 -11.27
C SER A 361 -0.16 -15.76 -10.56
N ALA A 362 0.95 -16.00 -11.26
CA ALA A 362 2.17 -16.57 -10.67
C ALA A 362 2.67 -15.77 -9.45
N MET A 363 2.45 -14.44 -9.46
CA MET A 363 2.79 -13.57 -8.34
C MET A 363 1.92 -13.85 -7.11
N ALA A 364 0.61 -14.03 -7.29
CA ALA A 364 -0.30 -14.35 -6.18
C ALA A 364 0.08 -15.69 -5.53
N LEU A 365 0.38 -16.71 -6.34
CA LEU A 365 0.87 -18.01 -5.88
C LEU A 365 2.21 -17.92 -5.13
N THR A 366 3.13 -17.07 -5.61
CA THR A 366 4.40 -16.82 -4.92
C THR A 366 4.16 -16.21 -3.53
N ILE A 367 3.22 -15.26 -3.42
CA ILE A 367 2.85 -14.65 -2.13
C ILE A 367 2.17 -15.69 -1.24
N ALA A 368 1.26 -16.51 -1.78
CA ALA A 368 0.60 -17.59 -1.06
C ALA A 368 1.63 -18.57 -0.47
N ALA A 369 2.58 -19.05 -1.28
CA ALA A 369 3.65 -19.93 -0.82
C ALA A 369 4.47 -19.30 0.32
N ARG A 370 4.84 -18.02 0.21
CA ARG A 370 5.57 -17.31 1.29
C ARG A 370 4.77 -17.17 2.59
N LYS A 371 3.46 -16.91 2.50
CA LYS A 371 2.59 -16.79 3.68
C LYS A 371 2.33 -18.13 4.34
N LEU A 372 2.09 -19.16 3.53
CA LEU A 372 1.85 -20.52 4.00
C LEU A 372 3.12 -21.15 4.58
N ARG A 373 4.30 -20.81 4.04
CA ARG A 373 5.61 -21.35 4.47
C ARG A 373 5.66 -22.89 4.41
N PRO A 374 5.38 -23.52 3.25
CA PRO A 374 5.34 -24.98 3.12
C PRO A 374 6.64 -25.64 3.59
N GLU A 375 7.80 -24.99 3.37
CA GLU A 375 9.12 -25.47 3.79
C GLU A 375 9.28 -25.59 5.31
N ARG A 376 8.45 -24.91 6.09
CA ARG A 376 8.44 -24.94 7.57
C ARG A 376 7.26 -25.74 8.13
N MET A 377 6.41 -26.31 7.27
CA MET A 377 5.27 -27.10 7.72
C MET A 377 5.71 -28.54 8.09
N PRO A 378 5.05 -29.17 9.08
CA PRO A 378 5.16 -30.61 9.27
C PRO A 378 4.84 -31.37 7.98
N ASP A 379 5.54 -32.47 7.69
CA ASP A 379 5.38 -33.22 6.44
C ASP A 379 3.94 -33.68 6.20
N SER A 380 3.23 -34.08 7.25
CA SER A 380 1.81 -34.47 7.18
C SER A 380 0.91 -33.32 6.70
N LYS A 381 1.23 -32.07 7.06
CA LYS A 381 0.51 -30.88 6.61
C LYS A 381 0.93 -30.46 5.21
N ARG A 382 2.23 -30.52 4.91
CA ARG A 382 2.80 -30.19 3.60
C ARG A 382 2.30 -31.13 2.50
N ALA A 383 2.20 -32.43 2.77
CA ALA A 383 1.71 -33.44 1.83
C ALA A 383 0.26 -33.21 1.37
N ARG A 384 -0.54 -32.47 2.14
CA ARG A 384 -1.92 -32.11 1.80
C ARG A 384 -2.00 -30.96 0.78
N LEU A 385 -0.96 -30.13 0.65
CA LEU A 385 -0.98 -28.88 -0.12
C LEU A 385 -0.43 -29.06 -1.54
N THR A 386 -1.18 -28.61 -2.54
CA THR A 386 -0.67 -28.34 -3.89
C THR A 386 -0.95 -26.90 -4.28
N LEU A 387 0.04 -26.18 -4.79
CA LEU A 387 -0.15 -24.86 -5.40
C LEU A 387 0.32 -24.91 -6.85
N PHE A 388 -0.49 -24.40 -7.78
CA PHE A 388 -0.11 -24.38 -9.19
C PHE A 388 -0.76 -23.25 -9.97
N GLN A 389 -0.08 -22.81 -11.03
CA GLN A 389 -0.61 -21.83 -11.96
C GLN A 389 -1.53 -22.51 -12.97
N GLY A 390 -2.68 -21.88 -13.22
CA GLY A 390 -3.67 -22.31 -14.21
C GLY A 390 -4.70 -21.21 -14.48
N ALA A 391 -5.58 -21.41 -15.46
CA ALA A 391 -6.67 -20.48 -15.73
C ALA A 391 -7.98 -21.23 -15.95
N LEU A 392 -9.09 -20.55 -15.69
CA LEU A 392 -10.44 -21.09 -15.83
C LEU A 392 -10.98 -20.99 -17.27
N THR A 393 -10.14 -20.63 -18.25
CA THR A 393 -10.53 -20.48 -19.66
C THR A 393 -10.12 -21.65 -20.53
N TYR A 394 -9.36 -22.62 -20.00
CA TYR A 394 -9.00 -23.86 -20.68
C TYR A 394 -9.05 -25.05 -19.72
N THR A 395 -9.21 -26.26 -20.27
CA THR A 395 -9.30 -27.48 -19.48
C THR A 395 -7.93 -27.88 -18.93
N ASP A 396 -7.91 -28.30 -17.66
CA ASP A 396 -6.71 -28.79 -16.99
C ASP A 396 -7.10 -29.99 -16.11
N LYS A 397 -6.44 -31.14 -16.35
CA LYS A 397 -6.70 -32.39 -15.62
C LYS A 397 -6.45 -32.26 -14.12
N ARG A 398 -5.60 -31.32 -13.70
CA ARG A 398 -5.29 -31.06 -12.29
C ARG A 398 -6.46 -30.48 -11.51
N LEU A 399 -7.52 -30.01 -12.18
CA LEU A 399 -8.74 -29.49 -11.55
C LEU A 399 -9.73 -30.59 -11.15
N SER A 400 -9.54 -31.81 -11.65
CA SER A 400 -10.48 -32.92 -11.45
C SER A 400 -10.16 -33.72 -10.19
N GLY A 401 -11.16 -34.45 -9.67
CA GLY A 401 -11.01 -35.39 -8.56
C GLY A 401 -10.92 -34.73 -7.18
N TYR A 402 -11.53 -33.56 -7.03
CA TYR A 402 -11.82 -32.93 -5.74
C TYR A 402 -13.30 -33.09 -5.42
N ASP A 403 -13.63 -33.24 -4.14
CA ASP A 403 -15.02 -33.29 -3.65
C ASP A 403 -15.67 -31.93 -3.84
N ALA A 404 -14.93 -30.85 -3.57
CA ALA A 404 -15.41 -29.47 -3.72
C ALA A 404 -14.42 -28.57 -4.47
N ALA A 405 -14.97 -27.71 -5.34
CA ALA A 405 -14.26 -26.56 -5.89
C ALA A 405 -14.85 -25.26 -5.35
N VAL A 406 -14.00 -24.28 -5.03
CA VAL A 406 -14.42 -22.97 -4.53
C VAL A 406 -13.98 -21.88 -5.49
N LEU A 407 -14.91 -21.02 -5.88
CA LEU A 407 -14.69 -19.78 -6.61
C LEU A 407 -15.11 -18.61 -5.72
N MET A 408 -14.22 -18.21 -4.82
CA MET A 408 -14.52 -17.16 -3.84
C MET A 408 -14.05 -15.79 -4.36
N GLU A 409 -14.98 -14.98 -4.87
CA GLU A 409 -14.72 -13.68 -5.53
C GLU A 409 -13.85 -13.83 -6.79
N VAL A 410 -14.37 -14.53 -7.78
CA VAL A 410 -13.61 -14.92 -8.97
C VAL A 410 -14.39 -14.58 -10.24
N VAL A 411 -15.67 -14.92 -10.26
CA VAL A 411 -16.52 -14.79 -11.45
C VAL A 411 -16.63 -13.34 -11.92
N GLU A 412 -16.69 -12.39 -11.00
CA GLU A 412 -16.76 -10.95 -11.25
C GLU A 412 -15.49 -10.36 -11.89
N HIS A 413 -14.35 -11.08 -11.82
CA HIS A 413 -13.10 -10.69 -12.46
C HIS A 413 -12.94 -11.29 -13.87
N VAL A 414 -13.86 -12.15 -14.30
CA VAL A 414 -13.85 -12.77 -15.63
C VAL A 414 -14.58 -11.87 -16.62
N ASP A 415 -14.00 -11.65 -17.80
CA ASP A 415 -14.72 -10.92 -18.85
C ASP A 415 -16.00 -11.70 -19.25
N PRO A 416 -17.17 -11.06 -19.41
CA PRO A 416 -18.43 -11.77 -19.66
C PRO A 416 -18.39 -12.80 -20.80
N PRO A 417 -17.70 -12.56 -21.95
CA PRO A 417 -17.58 -13.55 -23.02
C PRO A 417 -16.82 -14.83 -22.63
N ARG A 418 -16.03 -14.79 -21.54
CA ARG A 418 -15.23 -15.91 -21.04
C ARG A 418 -15.94 -16.73 -19.96
N LEU A 419 -17.07 -16.28 -19.43
CA LEU A 419 -17.84 -17.01 -18.41
C LEU A 419 -18.28 -18.39 -18.91
N ALA A 420 -18.74 -18.50 -20.15
CA ALA A 420 -19.12 -19.79 -20.74
C ALA A 420 -17.92 -20.78 -20.86
N ALA A 421 -16.68 -20.27 -20.89
CA ALA A 421 -15.49 -21.13 -20.83
C ALA A 421 -15.25 -21.61 -19.39
N LEU A 422 -15.35 -20.72 -18.40
CA LEU A 422 -15.28 -21.07 -16.98
C LEU A 422 -16.33 -22.12 -16.60
N GLU A 423 -17.58 -21.93 -17.02
CA GLU A 423 -18.69 -22.86 -16.77
C GLU A 423 -18.34 -24.27 -17.27
N ARG A 424 -17.90 -24.39 -18.53
CA ARG A 424 -17.48 -25.67 -19.11
C ARG A 424 -16.27 -26.27 -18.41
N VAL A 425 -15.28 -25.47 -18.02
CA VAL A 425 -14.07 -25.96 -17.36
C VAL A 425 -14.37 -26.47 -15.95
N VAL A 426 -15.15 -25.73 -15.16
CA VAL A 426 -15.43 -26.06 -13.77
C VAL A 426 -16.54 -27.11 -13.66
N PHE A 427 -17.72 -26.83 -14.21
CA PHE A 427 -18.91 -27.67 -14.05
C PHE A 427 -18.95 -28.84 -15.04
N GLY A 428 -18.39 -28.66 -16.24
CA GLY A 428 -18.34 -29.70 -17.26
C GLY A 428 -17.15 -30.66 -17.13
N HIS A 429 -15.92 -30.11 -17.06
CA HIS A 429 -14.69 -30.90 -17.13
C HIS A 429 -14.14 -31.30 -15.75
N ALA A 430 -13.91 -30.34 -14.85
CA ALA A 430 -13.43 -30.62 -13.50
C ALA A 430 -14.48 -31.39 -12.68
N ARG A 431 -15.76 -31.02 -12.88
CA ARG A 431 -16.98 -31.71 -12.43
C ARG A 431 -16.90 -32.26 -10.99
N PRO A 432 -16.51 -31.44 -10.00
CA PRO A 432 -16.47 -31.86 -8.59
C PRO A 432 -17.89 -32.19 -8.09
N GLU A 433 -18.00 -32.88 -6.96
CA GLU A 433 -19.31 -33.16 -6.36
C GLU A 433 -20.02 -31.88 -5.93
N HIS A 434 -19.25 -30.92 -5.42
CA HIS A 434 -19.74 -29.61 -5.01
C HIS A 434 -18.96 -28.46 -5.66
N VAL A 435 -19.66 -27.38 -6.00
CA VAL A 435 -19.04 -26.10 -6.37
C VAL A 435 -19.62 -25.01 -5.50
N ILE A 436 -18.77 -24.22 -4.85
CA ILE A 436 -19.18 -23.05 -4.08
C ILE A 436 -18.71 -21.80 -4.83
N VAL A 437 -19.63 -20.93 -5.19
CA VAL A 437 -19.34 -19.65 -5.84
C VAL A 437 -19.75 -18.53 -4.91
N THR A 438 -18.87 -17.55 -4.67
CA THR A 438 -19.28 -16.28 -4.05
C THR A 438 -19.02 -15.13 -4.98
N THR A 439 -19.91 -14.14 -4.95
CA THR A 439 -19.79 -12.92 -5.75
C THR A 439 -20.45 -11.74 -5.03
N PRO A 440 -20.01 -10.50 -5.27
CA PRO A 440 -20.69 -9.30 -4.80
C PRO A 440 -22.16 -9.23 -5.21
N ASN A 441 -22.96 -8.59 -4.36
CA ASN A 441 -24.30 -8.12 -4.74
C ASN A 441 -24.22 -6.62 -5.08
N ILE A 442 -24.48 -6.27 -6.33
CA ILE A 442 -24.45 -4.86 -6.77
C ILE A 442 -25.57 -4.04 -6.13
N GLU A 443 -26.71 -4.65 -5.79
CA GLU A 443 -27.82 -3.96 -5.13
C GLU A 443 -27.38 -3.41 -3.78
N TYR A 444 -26.49 -4.13 -3.07
CA TYR A 444 -25.97 -3.71 -1.78
C TYR A 444 -25.05 -2.49 -1.87
N ASN A 445 -24.53 -2.16 -3.06
CA ASN A 445 -23.50 -1.14 -3.18
C ASN A 445 -23.97 0.25 -2.73
N VAL A 446 -25.29 0.51 -2.77
CA VAL A 446 -25.89 1.74 -2.25
C VAL A 446 -25.71 1.93 -0.74
N ARG A 447 -25.44 0.85 0.01
CA ARG A 447 -25.15 0.87 1.44
C ARG A 447 -23.69 1.15 1.75
N TYR A 448 -22.80 1.11 0.75
CA TYR A 448 -21.44 1.58 0.91
C TYR A 448 -21.38 3.08 0.67
N GLU A 449 -21.19 3.82 1.76
CA GLU A 449 -21.00 5.27 1.71
C GLU A 449 -19.85 5.61 0.73
N PHE A 450 -20.11 6.54 -0.20
CA PHE A 450 -19.18 7.00 -1.24
C PHE A 450 -18.81 6.00 -2.34
N LEU A 451 -19.49 4.85 -2.45
CA LEU A 451 -19.33 3.95 -3.58
C LEU A 451 -20.23 4.38 -4.75
N THR A 452 -19.64 4.56 -5.94
CA THR A 452 -20.36 4.71 -7.21
C THR A 452 -19.93 3.62 -8.18
N GLY A 453 -20.89 2.88 -8.73
CA GLY A 453 -20.62 1.76 -9.64
C GLY A 453 -20.19 0.47 -8.93
N LEU A 454 -19.19 -0.22 -9.49
CA LEU A 454 -18.70 -1.50 -8.98
C LEU A 454 -17.85 -1.30 -7.71
N ARG A 455 -17.98 -2.22 -6.74
CA ARG A 455 -17.29 -2.27 -5.46
C ARG A 455 -15.76 -2.32 -5.58
N HIS A 456 -15.24 -2.90 -6.65
CA HIS A 456 -13.80 -2.96 -6.91
C HIS A 456 -13.50 -2.56 -8.36
N PRO A 457 -12.43 -1.76 -8.61
CA PRO A 457 -12.07 -1.33 -9.96
C PRO A 457 -11.66 -2.47 -10.91
N ASP A 458 -11.23 -3.60 -10.34
CA ASP A 458 -10.86 -4.79 -11.12
C ASP A 458 -12.05 -5.72 -11.41
N HIS A 459 -13.27 -5.37 -10.97
CA HIS A 459 -14.47 -6.09 -11.37
C HIS A 459 -14.83 -5.75 -12.81
N ARG A 460 -15.22 -6.77 -13.57
CA ARG A 460 -15.76 -6.64 -14.93
C ARG A 460 -17.27 -6.40 -14.90
N PHE A 461 -17.93 -6.95 -13.89
CA PHE A 461 -19.35 -6.79 -13.63
C PHE A 461 -19.63 -7.12 -12.16
N GLU A 462 -20.80 -6.76 -11.65
CA GLU A 462 -21.36 -7.29 -10.42
C GLU A 462 -22.82 -7.61 -10.66
N TRP A 463 -23.27 -8.78 -10.21
CA TRP A 463 -24.65 -9.20 -10.41
C TRP A 463 -25.57 -8.70 -9.31
N THR A 464 -26.79 -8.38 -9.69
CA THR A 464 -27.94 -8.35 -8.79
C THR A 464 -28.26 -9.78 -8.29
N ARG A 465 -29.12 -9.89 -7.28
CA ARG A 465 -29.64 -11.18 -6.80
C ARG A 465 -30.37 -11.95 -7.89
N ALA A 466 -31.15 -11.26 -8.71
CA ALA A 466 -31.88 -11.87 -9.81
C ALA A 466 -30.94 -12.41 -10.90
N GLU A 467 -29.91 -11.65 -11.28
CA GLU A 467 -28.93 -12.09 -12.29
C GLU A 467 -28.10 -13.27 -11.80
N PHE A 468 -27.63 -13.23 -10.55
CA PHE A 468 -26.87 -14.35 -9.98
C PHE A 468 -27.74 -15.61 -9.86
N ALA A 469 -28.99 -15.48 -9.41
CA ALA A 469 -29.93 -16.61 -9.34
C ALA A 469 -30.22 -17.21 -10.72
N GLY A 470 -30.43 -16.36 -11.74
CA GLY A 470 -30.66 -16.80 -13.11
C GLY A 470 -29.45 -17.51 -13.72
N TRP A 471 -28.26 -16.93 -13.55
CA TRP A 471 -27.00 -17.56 -13.98
C TRP A 471 -26.79 -18.91 -13.29
N ALA A 472 -26.96 -18.96 -11.97
CA ALA A 472 -26.77 -20.16 -11.18
C ALA A 472 -27.74 -21.27 -11.56
N ALA A 473 -29.03 -20.95 -11.74
CA ALA A 473 -30.03 -21.93 -12.15
C ALA A 473 -29.74 -22.49 -13.55
N ARG A 474 -29.33 -21.65 -14.51
CA ARG A 474 -28.95 -22.08 -15.86
C ARG A 474 -27.75 -23.02 -15.83
N VAL A 475 -26.65 -22.61 -15.19
CA VAL A 475 -25.42 -23.43 -15.10
C VAL A 475 -25.70 -24.76 -14.41
N ALA A 476 -26.52 -24.75 -13.36
CA ALA A 476 -26.92 -25.94 -12.65
C ALA A 476 -27.69 -26.91 -13.57
N GLY A 477 -28.69 -26.42 -14.30
CA GLY A 477 -29.47 -27.22 -15.26
C GLY A 477 -28.65 -27.77 -16.42
N GLU A 478 -27.76 -26.97 -17.00
CA GLU A 478 -26.92 -27.36 -18.15
C GLU A 478 -25.88 -28.43 -17.80
N HIS A 479 -25.38 -28.43 -16.55
CA HIS A 479 -24.28 -29.31 -16.13
C HIS A 479 -24.68 -30.41 -15.13
N GLY A 480 -25.97 -30.56 -14.82
CA GLY A 480 -26.47 -31.62 -13.94
C GLY A 480 -26.15 -31.38 -12.45
N TYR A 481 -26.31 -30.14 -11.99
CA TYR A 481 -26.23 -29.76 -10.58
C TYR A 481 -27.58 -29.25 -10.09
N ARG A 482 -27.80 -29.35 -8.78
CA ARG A 482 -28.77 -28.52 -8.05
C ARG A 482 -28.03 -27.37 -7.38
N VAL A 483 -28.64 -26.19 -7.32
CA VAL A 483 -28.06 -25.03 -6.64
C VAL A 483 -28.93 -24.55 -5.48
N THR A 484 -28.30 -24.20 -4.37
CA THR A 484 -28.91 -23.48 -3.24
C THR A 484 -28.21 -22.14 -3.07
N LEU A 485 -28.97 -21.05 -3.03
CA LEU A 485 -28.44 -19.71 -2.80
C LEU A 485 -28.45 -19.42 -1.29
N ARG A 486 -27.38 -18.81 -0.79
CA ARG A 486 -27.21 -18.43 0.62
C ARG A 486 -26.66 -17.00 0.72
N PRO A 487 -27.11 -16.20 1.70
CA PRO A 487 -26.55 -14.88 1.96
C PRO A 487 -25.21 -14.98 2.69
N VAL A 488 -24.36 -13.97 2.51
CA VAL A 488 -23.13 -13.79 3.28
C VAL A 488 -22.97 -12.32 3.67
N GLY A 489 -22.89 -12.07 4.96
CA GLY A 489 -22.88 -10.72 5.54
C GLY A 489 -24.21 -10.35 6.18
N GLU A 490 -24.29 -9.15 6.74
CA GLU A 490 -25.53 -8.59 7.26
C GLU A 490 -26.53 -8.36 6.12
N GLU A 491 -27.70 -8.97 6.23
CA GLU A 491 -28.78 -8.78 5.27
C GLU A 491 -29.47 -7.45 5.49
N ASP A 492 -29.46 -6.63 4.45
CA ASP A 492 -30.30 -5.45 4.37
C ASP A 492 -31.70 -5.85 3.87
N PRO A 493 -32.78 -5.38 4.52
CA PRO A 493 -34.14 -5.73 4.11
C PRO A 493 -34.52 -5.33 2.67
N GLU A 494 -33.92 -4.27 2.14
CA GLU A 494 -34.24 -3.76 0.80
C GLU A 494 -33.32 -4.38 -0.24
N VAL A 495 -32.01 -4.34 0.01
CA VAL A 495 -30.99 -4.68 -0.99
C VAL A 495 -30.33 -6.04 -0.79
N GLY A 496 -30.71 -6.78 0.25
CA GLY A 496 -30.22 -8.14 0.54
C GLY A 496 -28.82 -8.17 1.18
N PRO A 497 -28.05 -9.25 1.04
CA PRO A 497 -26.72 -9.36 1.62
C PRO A 497 -25.66 -8.67 0.75
N PRO A 498 -24.51 -8.26 1.31
CA PRO A 498 -23.40 -7.70 0.53
C PRO A 498 -22.69 -8.74 -0.35
N THR A 499 -22.73 -10.01 0.01
CA THR A 499 -22.18 -11.11 -0.79
C THR A 499 -23.23 -12.19 -0.99
N GLN A 500 -23.25 -12.75 -2.19
CA GLN A 500 -24.11 -13.84 -2.58
C GLN A 500 -23.28 -15.11 -2.66
N MET A 501 -23.83 -16.24 -2.21
CA MET A 501 -23.19 -17.55 -2.31
C MET A 501 -24.10 -18.56 -3.00
N GLY A 502 -23.59 -19.23 -4.02
CA GLY A 502 -24.25 -20.34 -4.70
C GLY A 502 -23.55 -21.66 -4.35
N VAL A 503 -24.30 -22.59 -3.78
CA VAL A 503 -23.81 -23.93 -3.44
C VAL A 503 -24.41 -24.93 -4.42
N PHE A 504 -23.59 -25.38 -5.35
CA PHE A 504 -23.96 -26.34 -6.38
C PHE A 504 -23.59 -27.74 -5.91
N THR A 505 -24.52 -28.69 -6.01
CA THR A 505 -24.30 -30.11 -5.68
C THR A 505 -24.71 -30.95 -6.87
N ARG A 506 -23.82 -31.83 -7.32
CA ARG A 506 -24.05 -32.67 -8.50
C ARG A 506 -25.21 -33.63 -8.25
N ASP A 507 -26.08 -33.76 -9.24
CA ASP A 507 -27.12 -34.78 -9.21
C ASP A 507 -26.51 -36.15 -9.47
N GLN A 508 -26.43 -37.00 -8.45
CA GLN A 508 -25.90 -38.37 -8.55
C GLN A 508 -26.76 -39.31 -9.43
N ARG A 509 -27.75 -38.79 -10.15
CA ARG A 509 -28.66 -39.54 -11.04
C ARG A 509 -28.44 -39.27 -12.54
N SER A 510 -27.41 -38.50 -12.93
CA SER A 510 -27.15 -38.07 -14.32
C SER A 510 -25.84 -38.58 -14.91
#